data_AF-A0A8G1TZW8-F1
#
_entry.id   AF-A0A8G1TZW8-F1
#
_cell.length_a   1.000
_cell.length_b   1.000
_cell.length_c   1.000
_cell.angle_alpha   90.00
_cell.angle_beta   90.00
_cell.angle_gamma   90.00
#
_symmetry.space_group_name_H-M   'P 1'
#
loop_
_entity.id
_entity.type
_entity.pdbx_description
1 polymer ?
#
loop_
_entity_poly.entity_id
_entity_poly.type
_entity_poly.pdbx_seq_one_letter_code
_entity_poly.pdbx_strand_id
1 'polypeptide(L)'
;MSTSLSLFIHRITPRRWLTRCAGWLAACRQPWVAQPLIRGYAKWYGIDLAEALHADPRAYDSFNAFFTRALRPGARKLADADWTSPADGIVSQFGRISLGQMIQAKQRRYSAAALLADADLAHALEGGWFTTIYLSPRDYHRVHMPCEGRLLGMRHVPGTLYSVRPEIVQHMDGLLARNERLVCWFEHPLHGVYAMVLVGAAIVGSIATAWHGQVAPRGRRIQQWDYGGQAPLRLPQGAEMGHFQLGSTVVLLMPGNAWRFHPGWKTGRAVRLGQAMADRR
;
A
#
# COMPACT_ATOMS: atom_id res chain seq x y z
N MET A 1 4.10 -28.41 -1.40
CA MET A 1 4.32 -28.35 0.06
C MET A 1 2.98 -28.11 0.73
N SER A 2 2.58 -28.95 1.69
CA SER A 2 1.29 -28.85 2.40
C SER A 2 1.11 -27.46 3.03
N THR A 3 -0.06 -26.85 2.83
CA THR A 3 -0.46 -25.54 3.38
C THR A 3 -0.24 -25.45 4.90
N SER A 4 -0.34 -26.58 5.60
CA SER A 4 -0.08 -26.71 7.04
C SER A 4 1.40 -26.46 7.40
N LEU A 5 2.34 -26.98 6.60
CA LEU A 5 3.78 -26.79 6.84
C LEU A 5 4.20 -25.33 6.56
N SER A 6 3.63 -24.69 5.54
CA SER A 6 3.86 -23.26 5.25
C SER A 6 3.36 -22.37 6.39
N LEU A 7 2.18 -22.65 6.95
CA LEU A 7 1.62 -21.93 8.10
C LEU A 7 2.43 -22.16 9.39
N PHE A 8 2.93 -23.38 9.59
CA PHE A 8 3.77 -23.74 10.74
C PHE A 8 5.15 -23.07 10.69
N ILE A 9 5.85 -23.14 9.55
CA ILE A 9 7.12 -22.42 9.32
C ILE A 9 6.92 -20.92 9.53
N HIS A 10 5.81 -20.37 9.04
CA HIS A 10 5.47 -18.98 9.32
C HIS A 10 5.38 -18.70 10.83
N ARG A 11 4.79 -19.57 11.65
CA ARG A 11 4.62 -19.35 13.10
C ARG A 11 5.93 -19.37 13.89
N ILE A 12 6.88 -20.25 13.55
CA ILE A 12 8.11 -20.48 14.35
C ILE A 12 9.31 -19.62 13.93
N THR A 13 9.27 -19.02 12.74
CA THR A 13 10.39 -18.23 12.23
C THR A 13 10.56 -16.95 13.05
N PRO A 14 11.78 -16.56 13.50
CA PRO A 14 12.04 -15.30 14.20
C PRO A 14 11.95 -14.13 13.21
N ARG A 15 10.72 -13.79 12.80
CA ARG A 15 10.43 -12.87 11.70
C ARG A 15 11.06 -11.51 11.88
N ARG A 16 11.15 -11.01 13.12
CA ARG A 16 11.79 -9.72 13.41
C ARG A 16 13.27 -9.72 13.07
N TRP A 17 13.97 -10.81 13.36
CA TRP A 17 15.38 -10.97 13.00
C TRP A 17 15.56 -11.08 11.49
N LEU A 18 14.77 -11.92 10.82
CA LEU A 18 14.81 -12.02 9.37
C LEU A 18 14.48 -10.71 8.67
N THR A 19 13.45 -9.99 9.11
CA THR A 19 13.11 -8.65 8.57
C THR A 19 14.25 -7.66 8.81
N ARG A 20 14.93 -7.69 9.95
CA ARG A 20 16.09 -6.82 10.22
C ARG A 20 17.28 -7.16 9.33
N CYS A 21 17.61 -8.44 9.18
CA CYS A 21 18.71 -8.87 8.31
C CYS A 21 18.41 -8.58 6.84
N ALA A 22 17.19 -8.86 6.39
CA ALA A 22 16.74 -8.53 5.03
C ALA A 22 16.77 -7.02 4.78
N GLY A 23 16.31 -6.21 5.74
CA GLY A 23 16.39 -4.76 5.67
C GLY A 23 17.82 -4.23 5.62
N TRP A 24 18.74 -4.81 6.41
CA TRP A 24 20.16 -4.45 6.37
C TRP A 24 20.80 -4.82 5.03
N LEU A 25 20.55 -6.03 4.52
CA LEU A 25 21.02 -6.45 3.19
C LEU A 25 20.45 -5.56 2.09
N ALA A 26 19.17 -5.22 2.18
CA ALA A 26 18.50 -4.40 1.18
C ALA A 26 18.99 -2.94 1.18
N ALA A 27 19.42 -2.42 2.34
CA ALA A 27 20.01 -1.10 2.51
C ALA A 27 21.53 -1.07 2.21
N CYS A 28 22.18 -2.23 2.09
CA CYS A 28 23.61 -2.32 1.84
C CYS A 28 23.97 -1.65 0.50
N ARG A 29 24.97 -0.76 0.55
CA ARG A 29 25.47 -0.01 -0.63
C ARG A 29 26.72 -0.60 -1.26
N GLN A 30 27.22 -1.72 -0.72
CA GLN A 30 28.40 -2.38 -1.26
C GLN A 30 28.04 -3.00 -2.63
N PRO A 31 28.68 -2.59 -3.75
CA PRO A 31 28.26 -3.00 -5.08
C PRO A 31 28.24 -4.53 -5.29
N TRP A 32 29.19 -5.24 -4.67
CA TRP A 32 29.28 -6.70 -4.73
C TRP A 32 28.17 -7.43 -3.96
N VAL A 33 27.42 -6.73 -3.09
CA VAL A 33 26.19 -7.23 -2.44
C VAL A 33 24.95 -6.75 -3.19
N ALA A 34 24.87 -5.44 -3.45
CA ALA A 34 23.69 -4.81 -4.02
C ALA A 34 23.41 -5.26 -5.46
N GLN A 35 24.43 -5.27 -6.32
CA GLN A 35 24.25 -5.53 -7.75
C GLN A 35 23.81 -6.97 -8.05
N PRO A 36 24.39 -8.02 -7.45
CA PRO A 36 23.87 -9.38 -7.60
C PRO A 36 22.43 -9.52 -7.11
N LEU A 37 22.08 -8.88 -5.98
CA LEU A 37 20.74 -8.93 -5.41
C LEU A 37 19.71 -8.25 -6.34
N ILE A 38 20.01 -7.05 -6.84
CA ILE A 38 19.16 -6.31 -7.77
C ILE A 38 18.93 -7.12 -9.06
N ARG A 39 20.02 -7.58 -9.71
CA ARG A 39 19.93 -8.29 -10.99
C ARG A 39 19.22 -9.63 -10.84
N GLY A 40 19.53 -10.36 -9.78
CA GLY A 40 18.86 -11.63 -9.46
C GLY A 40 17.36 -11.44 -9.26
N TYR A 41 16.97 -10.41 -8.51
CA TYR A 41 15.56 -10.09 -8.25
C TYR A 41 14.83 -9.64 -9.52
N ALA A 42 15.42 -8.72 -10.30
CA ALA A 42 14.85 -8.24 -11.55
C ALA A 42 14.60 -9.39 -12.54
N LYS A 43 15.56 -10.31 -12.66
CA LYS A 43 15.45 -11.51 -13.50
C LYS A 43 14.37 -12.47 -12.98
N TRP A 44 14.39 -12.78 -11.68
CA TRP A 44 13.46 -13.74 -11.08
C TRP A 44 12.00 -13.31 -11.19
N TYR A 45 11.73 -12.01 -10.96
CA TYR A 45 10.38 -11.46 -10.99
C TYR A 45 9.97 -10.87 -12.34
N GLY A 46 10.85 -10.91 -13.35
CA GLY A 46 10.58 -10.39 -14.69
C GLY A 46 10.25 -8.90 -14.68
N ILE A 47 11.03 -8.10 -13.94
CA ILE A 47 10.80 -6.66 -13.79
C ILE A 47 11.19 -5.95 -15.08
N ASP A 48 10.22 -5.24 -15.67
CA ASP A 48 10.48 -4.33 -16.78
C ASP A 48 11.13 -3.03 -16.28
N LEU A 49 12.41 -2.85 -16.63
CA LEU A 49 13.17 -1.65 -16.31
C LEU A 49 13.13 -0.59 -17.41
N ALA A 50 12.55 -0.90 -18.58
CA ALA A 50 12.39 0.09 -19.63
C ALA A 50 11.46 1.25 -19.20
N GLU A 51 10.47 0.95 -18.36
CA GLU A 51 9.56 1.94 -17.77
C GLU A 51 10.18 2.72 -16.59
N ALA A 52 11.27 2.23 -16.01
CA ALA A 52 11.94 2.87 -14.87
C ALA A 52 12.71 4.12 -15.31
N LEU A 53 12.77 5.12 -14.42
CA LEU A 53 13.51 6.37 -14.64
C LEU A 53 14.97 6.06 -15.01
N HIS A 54 15.58 5.12 -14.29
CA HIS A 54 16.87 4.54 -14.64
C HIS A 54 16.69 3.09 -15.07
N ALA A 55 16.87 2.84 -16.37
CA ALA A 55 16.74 1.48 -16.91
C ALA A 55 17.94 0.58 -16.60
N ASP A 56 19.12 1.16 -16.36
CA ASP A 56 20.31 0.41 -15.98
C ASP A 56 20.26 0.05 -14.49
N PRO A 57 20.27 -1.26 -14.11
CA PRO A 57 20.34 -1.69 -12.71
C PRO A 57 21.53 -1.11 -11.93
N ARG A 58 22.62 -0.71 -12.62
CA ARG A 58 23.81 -0.12 -12.00
C ARG A 58 23.57 1.29 -11.45
N ALA A 59 22.50 1.96 -11.87
CA ALA A 59 22.13 3.27 -11.35
C ALA A 59 21.57 3.24 -9.92
N TYR A 60 21.31 2.05 -9.36
CA TYR A 60 20.77 1.89 -8.02
C TYR A 60 21.87 1.43 -7.06
N ASP A 61 22.18 2.26 -6.07
CA ASP A 61 23.22 2.01 -5.07
C ASP A 61 22.86 0.89 -4.07
N SER A 62 21.56 0.57 -3.92
CA SER A 62 21.08 -0.46 -3.01
C SER A 62 19.82 -1.12 -3.55
N PHE A 63 19.47 -2.29 -3.00
CA PHE A 63 18.22 -2.95 -3.35
C PHE A 63 16.99 -2.11 -3.00
N ASN A 64 17.02 -1.41 -1.86
CA ASN A 64 15.94 -0.49 -1.47
C ASN A 64 15.74 0.61 -2.53
N ALA A 65 16.83 1.19 -3.05
CA ALA A 65 16.74 2.21 -4.09
C ALA A 65 16.14 1.64 -5.40
N PHE A 66 16.52 0.41 -5.77
CA PHE A 66 15.93 -0.30 -6.90
C PHE A 66 14.45 -0.63 -6.69
N PHE A 67 14.09 -1.10 -5.49
CA PHE A 67 12.74 -1.51 -5.16
C PHE A 67 11.77 -0.33 -5.17
N THR A 68 12.23 0.82 -4.69
CA THR A 68 11.51 2.10 -4.74
C THR A 68 11.86 2.93 -5.97
N ARG A 69 12.32 2.31 -7.07
CA ARG A 69 12.61 3.02 -8.33
C ARG A 69 11.46 3.93 -8.75
N ALA A 70 11.77 5.12 -9.23
CA ALA A 70 10.78 5.96 -9.91
C ALA A 70 10.51 5.45 -11.33
N LEU A 71 9.32 5.73 -11.86
CA LEU A 71 9.01 5.49 -13.27
C LEU A 71 9.35 6.74 -14.10
N ARG A 72 9.55 6.55 -15.41
CA ARG A 72 9.74 7.67 -16.34
C ARG A 72 8.48 8.55 -16.40
N PRO A 73 8.63 9.87 -16.62
CA PRO A 73 7.49 10.70 -16.99
C PRO A 73 6.72 10.08 -18.15
N GLY A 74 5.39 10.01 -18.03
CA GLY A 74 4.52 9.42 -19.05
C GLY A 74 4.39 7.89 -19.03
N ALA A 75 5.18 7.15 -18.23
CA ALA A 75 5.04 5.70 -18.12
C ALA A 75 3.68 5.27 -17.52
N ARG A 76 3.04 6.16 -16.78
CA ARG A 76 1.68 6.00 -16.24
C ARG A 76 0.88 7.26 -16.55
N LYS A 77 0.01 7.18 -17.54
CA LYS A 77 -0.92 8.25 -17.88
C LYS A 77 -2.09 8.20 -16.90
N LEU A 78 -2.40 9.32 -16.25
CA LEU A 78 -3.60 9.47 -15.45
C LEU A 78 -4.83 9.44 -16.37
N ALA A 79 -5.79 8.59 -16.03
CA ALA A 79 -7.09 8.63 -16.67
C ALA A 79 -7.88 9.85 -16.21
N ASP A 80 -8.76 10.33 -17.07
CA ASP A 80 -9.79 11.30 -16.71
C ASP A 80 -10.90 10.57 -15.95
N ALA A 81 -10.81 10.58 -14.62
CA ALA A 81 -11.75 9.94 -13.70
C ALA A 81 -11.66 10.60 -12.32
N ASP A 82 -12.77 10.64 -11.58
CA ASP A 82 -12.77 11.22 -10.21
C ASP A 82 -11.80 10.48 -9.29
N TRP A 83 -11.74 9.16 -9.42
CA TRP A 83 -10.80 8.31 -8.72
C TRP A 83 -10.00 7.44 -9.69
N THR A 84 -8.68 7.44 -9.49
CA THR A 84 -7.74 6.59 -10.22
C THR A 84 -7.09 5.56 -9.30
N SER A 85 -6.53 4.50 -9.87
CA SER A 85 -5.76 3.52 -9.12
C SER A 85 -4.55 4.20 -8.47
N PRO A 86 -4.36 4.09 -7.15
CA PRO A 86 -3.23 4.69 -6.46
C PRO A 86 -1.91 3.93 -6.68
N ALA A 87 -1.95 2.71 -7.22
CA ALA A 87 -0.78 1.86 -7.39
C ALA A 87 -0.91 0.90 -8.59
N ASP A 88 0.22 0.35 -9.03
CA ASP A 88 0.26 -0.86 -9.85
C ASP A 88 -0.02 -2.07 -8.96
N GLY A 89 -0.79 -3.05 -9.44
CA GLY A 89 -1.01 -4.28 -8.68
C GLY A 89 -2.23 -5.07 -9.11
N ILE A 90 -2.83 -5.78 -8.17
CA ILE A 90 -4.06 -6.57 -8.37
C ILE A 90 -5.13 -6.10 -7.40
N VAL A 91 -6.35 -5.86 -7.89
CA VAL A 91 -7.51 -5.59 -7.04
C VAL A 91 -7.83 -6.85 -6.25
N SER A 92 -7.49 -6.86 -4.97
CA SER A 92 -7.70 -8.00 -4.07
C SER A 92 -9.17 -8.13 -3.68
N GLN A 93 -9.81 -7.02 -3.32
CA GLN A 93 -11.24 -6.90 -3.03
C GLN A 93 -11.65 -5.42 -3.19
N PHE A 94 -12.91 -5.18 -3.48
CA PHE A 94 -13.52 -3.85 -3.37
C PHE A 94 -15.01 -4.00 -3.09
N GLY A 95 -15.65 -2.97 -2.54
CA GLY A 95 -17.08 -3.01 -2.23
C GLY A 95 -17.50 -1.91 -1.28
N ARG A 96 -18.73 -2.00 -0.77
CA ARG A 96 -19.23 -1.03 0.22
C ARG A 96 -18.73 -1.35 1.63
N ILE A 97 -18.50 -0.29 2.40
CA ILE A 97 -18.32 -0.36 3.84
C ILE A 97 -19.73 -0.39 4.44
N SER A 98 -20.07 -1.45 5.17
CA SER A 98 -21.41 -1.64 5.72
C SER A 98 -21.36 -2.23 7.12
N LEU A 99 -22.08 -1.61 8.04
CA LEU A 99 -22.06 -1.91 9.48
C LEU A 99 -20.63 -1.88 10.02
N GLY A 100 -19.82 -0.92 9.55
CA GLY A 100 -18.41 -0.79 9.89
C GLY A 100 -17.51 -1.90 9.37
N GLN A 101 -18.01 -2.83 8.54
CA GLN A 101 -17.27 -3.99 8.05
C GLN A 101 -16.81 -3.82 6.60
N MET A 102 -15.62 -4.35 6.31
CA MET A 102 -15.05 -4.51 4.98
C MET A 102 -14.75 -5.97 4.69
N ILE A 103 -14.84 -6.36 3.42
CA ILE A 103 -14.52 -7.73 2.98
C ILE A 103 -13.01 -7.81 2.76
N GLN A 104 -12.33 -8.72 3.47
CA GLN A 104 -10.91 -9.00 3.25
C GLN A 104 -10.72 -9.97 2.09
N ALA A 105 -11.49 -11.06 2.12
CA ALA A 105 -11.50 -12.10 1.11
C ALA A 105 -12.72 -12.99 1.33
N LYS A 106 -13.49 -13.27 0.27
CA LYS A 106 -14.68 -14.16 0.30
C LYS A 106 -15.53 -13.99 1.58
N GLN A 107 -15.39 -14.90 2.54
CA GLN A 107 -16.17 -15.01 3.78
C GLN A 107 -15.54 -14.32 5.00
N ARG A 108 -14.37 -13.67 4.86
CA ARG A 108 -13.67 -13.01 5.95
C ARG A 108 -13.90 -11.51 5.89
N ARG A 109 -14.40 -10.96 6.99
CA ARG A 109 -14.62 -9.53 7.19
C ARG A 109 -13.72 -9.00 8.31
N TYR A 110 -13.50 -7.70 8.28
CA TYR A 110 -12.79 -6.97 9.32
C TYR A 110 -13.34 -5.56 9.40
N SER A 111 -13.26 -4.93 10.58
CA SER A 111 -13.84 -3.60 10.75
C SER A 111 -12.94 -2.49 10.21
N ALA A 112 -13.57 -1.45 9.65
CA ALA A 112 -12.91 -0.21 9.29
C ALA A 112 -12.24 0.43 10.52
N ALA A 113 -12.91 0.44 11.67
CA ALA A 113 -12.33 0.91 12.93
C ALA A 113 -11.05 0.16 13.33
N ALA A 114 -11.03 -1.18 13.16
CA ALA A 114 -9.82 -1.96 13.44
C ALA A 114 -8.72 -1.63 12.42
N LEU A 115 -9.02 -1.46 11.14
CA LEU A 115 -8.03 -1.07 10.14
C LEU A 115 -7.49 0.34 10.40
N LEU A 116 -8.34 1.30 10.72
CA LEU A 116 -7.95 2.70 10.89
C LEU A 116 -7.34 2.99 12.27
N ALA A 117 -7.55 2.06 13.22
CA ALA A 117 -7.28 2.25 14.65
C ALA A 117 -7.94 3.55 15.18
N ASP A 118 -9.16 3.81 14.70
CA ASP A 118 -9.90 5.06 14.88
C ASP A 118 -11.37 4.85 14.56
N ALA A 119 -12.22 5.01 15.58
CA ALA A 119 -13.66 4.82 15.46
C ALA A 119 -14.35 6.00 14.77
N ASP A 120 -13.88 7.22 15.00
CA ASP A 120 -14.50 8.44 14.47
C ASP A 120 -14.23 8.55 12.97
N LEU A 121 -12.99 8.30 12.55
CA LEU A 121 -12.64 8.23 11.13
C LEU A 121 -13.38 7.09 10.42
N ALA A 122 -13.54 5.94 11.08
CA ALA A 122 -14.33 4.84 10.52
C ALA A 122 -15.80 5.22 10.36
N HIS A 123 -16.38 5.91 11.33
CA HIS A 123 -17.75 6.39 11.28
C HIS A 123 -17.96 7.40 10.14
N ALA A 124 -17.02 8.32 9.93
CA ALA A 124 -17.05 9.27 8.81
C ALA A 124 -17.01 8.60 7.43
N LEU A 125 -16.54 7.35 7.36
CA LEU A 125 -16.43 6.56 6.13
C LEU A 125 -17.53 5.47 6.01
N GLU A 126 -18.46 5.41 6.96
CA GLU A 126 -19.57 4.45 6.94
C GLU A 126 -20.48 4.68 5.73
N GLY A 127 -20.99 3.59 5.12
CA GLY A 127 -21.75 3.65 3.86
C GLY A 127 -20.90 3.99 2.62
N GLY A 128 -19.61 4.25 2.83
CA GLY A 128 -18.57 4.45 1.84
C GLY A 128 -18.21 3.21 1.04
N TRP A 129 -17.08 3.30 0.36
CA TRP A 129 -16.52 2.23 -0.45
C TRP A 129 -15.09 1.96 -0.06
N PHE A 130 -14.62 0.74 -0.26
CA PHE A 130 -13.22 0.40 -0.12
C PHE A 130 -12.71 -0.33 -1.35
N THR A 131 -11.41 -0.21 -1.61
CA THR A 131 -10.68 -1.09 -2.51
C THR A 131 -9.34 -1.45 -1.91
N THR A 132 -8.96 -2.72 -2.05
CA THR A 132 -7.70 -3.29 -1.56
C THR A 132 -6.88 -3.68 -2.76
N ILE A 133 -5.71 -3.10 -2.94
CA ILE A 133 -4.78 -3.39 -4.03
C ILE A 133 -3.55 -4.08 -3.45
N TYR A 134 -3.26 -5.28 -3.93
CA TYR A 134 -2.04 -6.01 -3.58
C TYR A 134 -0.95 -5.68 -4.60
N LEU A 135 0.21 -5.28 -4.09
CA LEU A 135 1.41 -5.00 -4.88
C LEU A 135 2.31 -6.23 -4.78
N SER A 136 2.47 -6.92 -5.91
CA SER A 136 3.35 -8.08 -6.01
C SER A 136 4.81 -7.64 -6.13
N PRO A 137 5.78 -8.51 -5.79
CA PRO A 137 7.22 -8.25 -5.88
C PRO A 137 7.73 -7.55 -7.17
N ARG A 138 7.08 -7.76 -8.32
CA ARG A 138 7.48 -7.17 -9.59
C ARG A 138 6.96 -5.74 -9.82
N ASP A 139 5.91 -5.36 -9.12
CA ASP A 139 5.16 -4.14 -9.41
C ASP A 139 5.96 -2.88 -9.00
N TYR A 140 5.43 -1.71 -9.37
CA TYR A 140 5.94 -0.43 -8.89
C TYR A 140 5.42 -0.16 -7.48
N HIS A 141 6.32 0.06 -6.51
CA HIS A 141 6.02 0.08 -5.07
C HIS A 141 5.89 1.48 -4.47
N ARG A 142 5.75 2.51 -5.31
CA ARG A 142 5.29 3.82 -4.85
C ARG A 142 3.78 3.94 -5.09
N VAL A 143 3.15 4.65 -4.19
CA VAL A 143 1.71 4.84 -4.13
C VAL A 143 1.41 6.32 -4.26
N HIS A 144 0.41 6.63 -5.06
CA HIS A 144 0.05 7.97 -5.47
C HIS A 144 -1.37 8.30 -5.06
N MET A 145 -1.67 9.59 -5.06
CA MET A 145 -2.99 10.12 -4.74
C MET A 145 -4.02 9.67 -5.79
N PRO A 146 -5.12 9.00 -5.41
CA PRO A 146 -6.15 8.54 -6.34
C PRO A 146 -7.09 9.66 -6.80
N CYS A 147 -7.17 10.74 -6.02
CA CYS A 147 -7.85 11.99 -6.27
C CYS A 147 -7.07 13.11 -5.57
N GLU A 148 -7.43 14.38 -5.79
CA GLU A 148 -6.84 15.45 -4.99
C GLU A 148 -7.23 15.35 -3.50
N GLY A 149 -6.40 15.90 -2.62
CA GLY A 149 -6.76 15.95 -1.21
C GLY A 149 -5.84 16.83 -0.37
N ARG A 150 -6.45 17.47 0.64
CA ARG A 150 -5.72 18.13 1.73
C ARG A 150 -5.40 17.10 2.81
N LEU A 151 -4.12 16.91 3.14
CA LEU A 151 -3.71 16.04 4.23
C LEU A 151 -4.24 16.57 5.56
N LEU A 152 -5.02 15.75 6.27
CA LEU A 152 -5.55 16.10 7.58
C LEU A 152 -4.72 15.47 8.71
N GLY A 153 -4.25 14.26 8.50
CA GLY A 153 -3.51 13.53 9.52
C GLY A 153 -2.96 12.21 9.02
N MET A 154 -2.05 11.65 9.81
CA MET A 154 -1.62 10.27 9.62
C MET A 154 -1.40 9.57 10.96
N ARG A 155 -1.51 8.25 10.95
CA ARG A 155 -1.36 7.39 12.12
C ARG A 155 -0.56 6.15 11.77
N HIS A 156 0.58 5.98 12.43
CA HIS A 156 1.33 4.73 12.42
C HIS A 156 0.72 3.78 13.46
N VAL A 157 0.35 2.58 13.01
CA VAL A 157 -0.19 1.53 13.88
C VAL A 157 0.79 0.36 13.88
N PRO A 158 1.45 0.07 15.00
CA PRO A 158 2.34 -1.08 15.11
C PRO A 158 1.54 -2.38 15.02
N GLY A 159 2.15 -3.43 14.45
CA GLY A 159 1.46 -4.70 14.27
C GLY A 159 2.41 -5.83 13.89
N THR A 160 1.82 -6.93 13.42
CA THR A 160 2.57 -8.04 12.86
C THR A 160 3.07 -7.73 11.45
N LEU A 161 3.90 -8.60 10.89
CA LEU A 161 4.31 -8.53 9.49
C LEU A 161 3.98 -9.87 8.83
N TYR A 162 2.69 -10.24 8.81
CA TYR A 162 2.24 -11.38 8.02
C TYR A 162 2.41 -11.06 6.53
N SER A 163 2.69 -12.07 5.72
CA SER A 163 2.68 -11.89 4.26
C SER A 163 1.25 -11.60 3.80
N VAL A 164 1.11 -10.55 2.99
CA VAL A 164 -0.17 -10.12 2.42
C VAL A 164 -0.47 -10.79 1.08
N ARG A 165 0.26 -11.86 0.74
CA ARG A 165 0.00 -12.67 -0.44
C ARG A 165 -1.46 -13.16 -0.43
N PRO A 166 -2.18 -13.13 -1.57
CA PRO A 166 -3.60 -13.51 -1.62
C PRO A 166 -3.89 -14.86 -0.97
N GLU A 167 -3.01 -15.85 -1.15
CA GLU A 167 -3.18 -17.19 -0.59
C GLU A 167 -3.15 -17.18 0.94
N ILE A 168 -2.40 -16.27 1.58
CA ILE A 168 -2.31 -16.19 3.04
C ILE A 168 -3.47 -15.36 3.61
N VAL A 169 -3.80 -14.25 2.93
CA VAL A 169 -4.91 -13.35 3.32
C VAL A 169 -6.25 -14.08 3.34
N GLN A 170 -6.45 -15.07 2.46
CA GLN A 170 -7.66 -15.89 2.44
C GLN A 170 -7.82 -16.81 3.67
N HIS A 171 -6.73 -17.11 4.39
CA HIS A 171 -6.73 -18.06 5.50
C HIS A 171 -6.57 -17.42 6.89
N MET A 172 -6.46 -16.09 6.98
CA MET A 172 -6.22 -15.40 8.25
C MET A 172 -7.17 -14.21 8.45
N ASP A 173 -7.97 -14.26 9.52
CA ASP A 173 -8.91 -13.19 9.86
C ASP A 173 -8.20 -11.90 10.25
N GLY A 174 -8.71 -10.79 9.69
CA GLY A 174 -8.26 -9.43 10.01
C GLY A 174 -6.77 -9.20 9.80
N LEU A 175 -6.11 -9.94 8.89
CA LEU A 175 -4.68 -9.84 8.64
C LEU A 175 -4.26 -8.39 8.38
N LEU A 176 -5.03 -7.66 7.58
CA LEU A 176 -4.73 -6.26 7.23
C LEU A 176 -4.78 -5.33 8.46
N ALA A 177 -5.72 -5.57 9.39
CA ALA A 177 -5.83 -4.81 10.64
C ALA A 177 -4.84 -5.27 11.73
N ARG A 178 -4.27 -6.47 11.61
CA ARG A 178 -3.23 -6.99 12.51
C ARG A 178 -1.83 -6.55 12.12
N ASN A 179 -1.61 -6.32 10.82
CA ASN A 179 -0.29 -5.92 10.33
C ASN A 179 0.05 -4.48 10.70
N GLU A 180 1.36 -4.23 10.83
CA GLU A 180 1.91 -2.87 10.90
C GLU A 180 1.51 -2.09 9.65
N ARG A 181 1.04 -0.86 9.86
CA ARG A 181 0.50 -0.04 8.77
C ARG A 181 0.56 1.45 9.09
N LEU A 182 0.44 2.24 8.04
CA LEU A 182 0.29 3.69 8.10
C LEU A 182 -1.07 4.07 7.52
N VAL A 183 -1.88 4.76 8.30
CA VAL A 183 -3.16 5.32 7.90
C VAL A 183 -2.95 6.80 7.61
N CYS A 184 -3.29 7.27 6.42
CA CYS A 184 -3.30 8.69 6.05
C CYS A 184 -4.71 9.08 5.65
N TRP A 185 -5.25 10.16 6.19
CA TRP A 185 -6.57 10.66 5.81
C TRP A 185 -6.51 12.08 5.29
N PHE A 186 -7.38 12.33 4.33
CA PHE A 186 -7.39 13.52 3.51
C PHE A 186 -8.80 14.04 3.38
N GLU A 187 -8.94 15.33 3.09
CA GLU A 187 -10.19 15.95 2.69
C GLU A 187 -10.15 16.29 1.21
N HIS A 188 -11.08 15.73 0.45
CA HIS A 188 -11.37 16.19 -0.91
C HIS A 188 -12.39 17.34 -0.84
N PRO A 189 -12.17 18.48 -1.53
CA PRO A 189 -13.07 19.64 -1.45
C PRO A 189 -14.54 19.34 -1.76
N LEU A 190 -14.80 18.41 -2.68
CA LEU A 190 -16.15 18.05 -3.14
C LEU A 190 -16.66 16.70 -2.63
N HIS A 191 -15.80 15.84 -2.08
CA HIS A 191 -16.16 14.45 -1.80
C HIS A 191 -16.15 14.13 -0.32
N GLY A 192 -15.49 14.97 0.49
CA GLY A 192 -15.33 14.77 1.92
C GLY A 192 -14.09 13.95 2.25
N VAL A 193 -14.10 13.33 3.43
CA VAL A 193 -12.95 12.61 3.96
C VAL A 193 -12.77 11.27 3.26
N TYR A 194 -11.52 10.93 2.96
CA TYR A 194 -11.11 9.61 2.49
C TYR A 194 -9.80 9.20 3.17
N ALA A 195 -9.51 7.90 3.19
CA ALA A 195 -8.33 7.35 3.84
C ALA A 195 -7.56 6.40 2.93
N MET A 196 -6.24 6.48 3.00
CA MET A 196 -5.31 5.56 2.37
C MET A 196 -4.53 4.83 3.45
N VAL A 197 -4.55 3.50 3.43
CA VAL A 197 -3.86 2.66 4.40
C VAL A 197 -2.77 1.86 3.70
N LEU A 198 -1.53 2.12 4.07
CA LEU A 198 -0.36 1.41 3.59
C LEU A 198 -0.07 0.28 4.57
N VAL A 199 -0.37 -0.96 4.19
CA VAL A 199 -0.19 -2.15 5.03
C VAL A 199 1.14 -2.82 4.71
N GLY A 200 2.05 -2.83 5.69
CA GLY A 200 3.33 -3.50 5.58
C GLY A 200 3.18 -5.02 5.57
N ALA A 201 4.14 -5.70 4.95
CA ALA A 201 4.20 -7.14 4.88
C ALA A 201 5.56 -7.68 5.37
N ALA A 202 5.70 -9.00 5.40
CA ALA A 202 6.95 -9.66 5.74
C ALA A 202 8.12 -9.15 4.85
N ILE A 203 9.34 -9.24 5.40
CA ILE A 203 10.63 -9.04 4.74
C ILE A 203 11.15 -7.59 4.78
N VAL A 204 10.43 -6.52 4.40
CA VAL A 204 10.78 -5.13 4.81
C VAL A 204 9.53 -4.23 4.91
N GLY A 205 8.96 -4.14 6.11
CA GLY A 205 7.80 -3.30 6.44
C GLY A 205 8.10 -1.80 6.58
N SER A 206 9.08 -1.27 5.85
CA SER A 206 9.33 0.17 5.88
C SER A 206 8.34 0.90 4.99
N ILE A 207 7.75 1.94 5.56
CA ILE A 207 6.76 2.80 4.93
C ILE A 207 7.28 4.23 5.04
N ALA A 208 7.26 4.95 3.93
CA ALA A 208 7.61 6.36 3.86
C ALA A 208 6.51 7.16 3.16
N THR A 209 6.38 8.44 3.53
CA THR A 209 5.51 9.39 2.83
C THR A 209 6.32 10.49 2.18
N ALA A 210 5.79 11.11 1.13
CA ALA A 210 6.45 12.19 0.42
C ALA A 210 6.70 13.42 1.32
N TRP A 211 5.92 13.61 2.38
CA TRP A 211 5.99 14.77 3.26
C TRP A 211 6.70 14.52 4.61
N HIS A 212 6.77 13.28 5.08
CA HIS A 212 7.37 12.96 6.39
C HIS A 212 8.62 12.06 6.27
N GLY A 213 8.95 11.60 5.06
CA GLY A 213 10.02 10.62 4.86
C GLY A 213 9.67 9.29 5.52
N GLN A 214 10.67 8.62 6.08
CA GLN A 214 10.53 7.28 6.65
C GLN A 214 9.74 7.30 7.97
N VAL A 215 8.60 6.59 8.00
CA VAL A 215 7.71 6.48 9.17
C VAL A 215 7.87 5.14 9.87
N ALA A 216 7.90 4.04 9.13
CA ALA A 216 8.10 2.69 9.67
C ALA A 216 9.44 2.11 9.19
N PRO A 217 10.11 1.24 9.96
CA PRO A 217 9.68 0.69 11.25
C PRO A 217 9.76 1.71 12.40
N ARG A 218 8.80 1.68 13.33
CA ARG A 218 8.77 2.55 14.52
C ARG A 218 8.50 1.75 15.80
N GLY A 219 8.41 2.45 16.93
CA GLY A 219 8.18 1.86 18.26
C GLY A 219 6.88 1.06 18.37
N ARG A 220 6.64 0.46 19.54
CA ARG A 220 5.48 -0.42 19.80
C ARG A 220 4.18 0.33 20.15
N ARG A 221 4.18 1.65 20.07
CA ARG A 221 3.02 2.51 20.38
C ARG A 221 2.48 3.12 19.11
N ILE A 222 1.15 3.29 19.05
CA ILE A 222 0.51 4.10 18.02
C ILE A 222 1.08 5.51 18.10
N GLN A 223 1.39 6.07 16.94
CA GLN A 223 1.82 7.46 16.80
C GLN A 223 0.92 8.16 15.79
N GLN A 224 0.56 9.39 16.09
CA GLN A 224 -0.36 10.18 15.28
C GLN A 224 0.24 11.57 15.06
N TRP A 225 0.04 12.07 13.84
CA TRP A 225 0.38 13.43 13.44
C TRP A 225 -0.87 14.10 12.92
N ASP A 226 -1.12 15.31 13.41
CA ASP A 226 -2.20 16.18 12.97
C ASP A 226 -1.62 17.28 12.09
N TYR A 227 -2.19 17.44 10.90
CA TYR A 227 -1.82 18.45 9.92
C TYR A 227 -2.93 19.49 9.71
N GLY A 228 -4.10 19.33 10.34
CA GLY A 228 -5.25 20.21 10.15
C GLY A 228 -5.02 21.65 10.63
N GLY A 229 -4.13 21.85 11.60
CA GLY A 229 -3.75 23.18 12.12
C GLY A 229 -2.54 23.82 11.44
N GLN A 230 -1.93 23.18 10.44
CA GLN A 230 -0.73 23.66 9.75
C GLN A 230 -1.07 24.27 8.38
N ALA A 231 -0.09 24.88 7.71
CA ALA A 231 -0.23 25.28 6.31
C ALA A 231 -0.70 24.05 5.50
N PRO A 232 -1.82 24.16 4.76
CA PRO A 232 -2.51 22.99 4.23
C PRO A 232 -1.66 22.33 3.15
N LEU A 233 -1.16 21.13 3.44
CA LEU A 233 -0.51 20.30 2.41
C LEU A 233 -1.58 19.70 1.51
N ARG A 234 -1.69 20.23 0.29
CA ARG A 234 -2.58 19.71 -0.76
C ARG A 234 -1.77 18.91 -1.77
N LEU A 235 -2.22 17.70 -2.06
CA LEU A 235 -1.61 16.84 -3.07
C LEU A 235 -2.62 16.65 -4.22
N PRO A 236 -2.26 16.97 -5.47
CA PRO A 236 -3.13 16.74 -6.62
C PRO A 236 -3.26 15.24 -6.94
N GLN A 237 -4.29 14.88 -7.70
CA GLN A 237 -4.43 13.51 -8.23
C GLN A 237 -3.15 13.08 -8.97
N GLY A 238 -2.69 11.87 -8.71
CA GLY A 238 -1.47 11.30 -9.28
C GLY A 238 -0.16 11.76 -8.65
N ALA A 239 -0.17 12.72 -7.70
CA ALA A 239 1.02 13.04 -6.92
C ALA A 239 1.50 11.83 -6.11
N GLU A 240 2.82 11.66 -5.97
CA GLU A 240 3.35 10.63 -5.08
C GLU A 240 2.94 10.92 -3.64
N MET A 241 2.37 9.92 -2.97
CA MET A 241 1.98 10.01 -1.58
C MET A 241 2.99 9.31 -0.67
N GLY A 242 3.54 8.18 -1.10
CA GLY A 242 4.43 7.39 -0.29
C GLY A 242 4.88 6.12 -1.00
N HIS A 243 5.66 5.30 -0.32
CA HIS A 243 6.17 4.06 -0.89
C HIS A 243 6.52 3.02 0.18
N PHE A 244 6.64 1.78 -0.28
CA PHE A 244 7.06 0.64 0.53
C PHE A 244 8.47 0.21 0.16
N GLN A 245 9.26 -0.26 1.14
CA GLN A 245 10.59 -0.78 0.85
C GLN A 245 10.67 -2.31 0.68
N LEU A 246 9.61 -3.12 0.94
CA LEU A 246 9.35 -4.44 0.33
C LEU A 246 7.94 -4.95 0.65
N GLY A 247 7.16 -5.26 -0.40
CA GLY A 247 5.90 -6.02 -0.34
C GLY A 247 4.76 -5.31 0.39
N SER A 248 3.60 -5.18 -0.26
CA SER A 248 2.58 -4.32 0.34
C SER A 248 1.16 -4.50 -0.20
N THR A 249 0.24 -3.96 0.60
CA THR A 249 -1.15 -3.77 0.23
C THR A 249 -1.53 -2.33 0.51
N VAL A 250 -2.25 -1.71 -0.42
CA VAL A 250 -2.90 -0.41 -0.22
C VAL A 250 -4.39 -0.65 -0.05
N VAL A 251 -4.97 -0.11 1.01
CA VAL A 251 -6.43 -0.06 1.18
C VAL A 251 -6.86 1.40 1.05
N LEU A 252 -7.69 1.69 0.07
CA LEU A 252 -8.34 2.99 -0.10
C LEU A 252 -9.77 2.89 0.43
N LEU A 253 -10.16 3.82 1.31
CA LEU A 253 -11.51 4.00 1.81
C LEU A 253 -12.02 5.34 1.31
N MET A 254 -13.14 5.31 0.57
CA MET A 254 -13.77 6.44 -0.09
C MET A 254 -15.10 6.77 0.62
N PRO A 255 -15.53 8.05 0.59
CA PRO A 255 -16.76 8.50 1.23
C PRO A 255 -18.03 7.90 0.59
N GLY A 256 -19.16 7.99 1.31
CA GLY A 256 -20.49 7.44 1.00
C GLY A 256 -21.19 7.88 -0.29
N ASN A 257 -20.50 8.57 -1.20
CA ASN A 257 -21.08 9.05 -2.45
C ASN A 257 -21.47 7.89 -3.39
N ALA A 258 -22.34 8.18 -4.35
CA ALA A 258 -22.76 7.23 -5.36
C ALA A 258 -21.65 7.06 -6.42
N TRP A 259 -20.67 6.21 -6.12
CA TRP A 259 -19.59 5.90 -7.06
C TRP A 259 -20.00 4.83 -8.07
N ARG A 260 -19.69 5.05 -9.34
CA ARG A 260 -19.75 4.08 -10.43
C ARG A 260 -18.34 3.62 -10.76
N PHE A 261 -18.01 2.39 -10.35
CA PHE A 261 -16.74 1.77 -10.70
C PHE A 261 -16.69 1.44 -12.20
N HIS A 262 -15.52 1.63 -12.81
CA HIS A 262 -15.30 1.23 -14.19
C HIS A 262 -15.48 -0.29 -14.37
N PRO A 263 -16.02 -0.77 -15.51
CA PRO A 263 -16.23 -2.20 -15.75
C PRO A 263 -14.98 -3.07 -15.65
N GLY A 264 -13.79 -2.47 -15.83
CA GLY A 264 -12.50 -3.13 -15.67
C GLY A 264 -12.07 -3.33 -14.22
N TRP A 265 -12.64 -2.60 -13.26
CA TRP A 265 -12.33 -2.69 -11.84
C TRP A 265 -13.03 -3.90 -11.21
N LYS A 266 -12.33 -5.03 -11.18
CA LYS A 266 -12.86 -6.30 -10.65
C LYS A 266 -11.82 -7.01 -9.80
N THR A 267 -12.29 -7.68 -8.76
CA THR A 267 -11.46 -8.59 -7.94
C THR A 267 -10.68 -9.56 -8.81
N GLY A 268 -9.37 -9.68 -8.55
CA GLY A 268 -8.43 -10.53 -9.28
C GLY A 268 -7.87 -9.91 -10.57
N ARG A 269 -8.32 -8.70 -10.97
CA ARG A 269 -7.77 -8.02 -12.16
C ARG A 269 -6.55 -7.21 -11.80
N ALA A 270 -5.58 -7.24 -12.71
CA ALA A 270 -4.44 -6.34 -12.66
C ALA A 270 -4.90 -4.92 -12.97
N VAL A 271 -4.31 -3.95 -12.25
CA VAL A 271 -4.53 -2.52 -12.41
C VAL A 271 -3.20 -1.80 -12.44
N ARG A 272 -3.14 -0.67 -13.14
CA ARG A 272 -1.97 0.20 -13.17
C ARG A 272 -2.25 1.51 -12.47
N LEU A 273 -1.22 2.10 -11.87
CA LEU A 273 -1.23 3.46 -11.36
C LEU A 273 -1.87 4.41 -12.37
N GLY A 274 -2.80 5.25 -11.91
CA GLY A 274 -3.48 6.24 -12.74
C GLY A 274 -4.62 5.68 -13.60
N GLN A 275 -4.83 4.36 -13.63
CA GLN A 275 -5.96 3.76 -14.33
C GLN A 275 -7.28 4.20 -13.71
N ALA A 276 -8.27 4.48 -14.56
CA ALA A 276 -9.62 4.86 -14.14
C ALA A 276 -10.23 3.82 -13.20
N MET A 277 -10.72 4.25 -12.04
CA MET A 277 -11.28 3.37 -11.00
C MET A 277 -12.77 3.62 -10.81
N ALA A 278 -13.17 4.86 -10.50
CA ALA A 278 -14.57 5.20 -10.29
C ALA A 278 -14.87 6.67 -10.57
N ASP A 279 -16.09 6.93 -11.02
CA ASP A 279 -16.65 8.27 -11.22
C ASP A 279 -17.90 8.45 -10.37
N ARG A 280 -18.23 9.71 -10.05
CA ARG A 280 -19.50 10.08 -9.43
C ARG A 280 -20.65 9.79 -10.40
N ARG A 281 -21.72 9.20 -9.87
CA ARG A 281 -23.00 9.06 -10.58
C ARG A 281 -23.79 10.36 -10.57
#